data_AF-A0A428RBU8-F1
#
_entry.id   AF-A0A428RBU8-F1
#
_cell.length_a   1.000
_cell.length_b   1.000
_cell.length_c   1.000
_cell.angle_alpha   90.00
_cell.angle_beta   90.00
_cell.angle_gamma   90.00
#
_symmetry.space_group_name_H-M   'P 1'
#
loop_
_entity.id
_entity.type
_entity.pdbx_description
1 polymer ?
#
loop_
_entity_poly.entity_id
_entity_poly.type
_entity_poly.pdbx_seq_one_letter_code
_entity_poly.pdbx_strand_id
1 'polypeptide(L)'
;MHYSSLSDQFSKPSLKQQHPVWLSPETAKALIDAGYTVRVEESPDQIYKVDEFKAVGAEIVPAGSWVNAPTDDVILGLKEIQADGTPLPHTYIHFAHVFKKQHGWATELSRFSEAGGFLYDLEFLTDETGRRVAAFGYWAGYAGTALALLSWAHQLLHPGVPQGPVPIFDSASALTNLVKSNV
;
A
#
# COMPACT_ATOMS: atom_id res chain seq x y z
N MET A 1 -9.29 -10.45 11.29
CA MET A 1 -8.71 -9.74 10.12
C MET A 1 -7.32 -9.30 10.54
N HIS A 2 -6.32 -9.75 9.82
CA HIS A 2 -4.91 -9.47 10.09
C HIS A 2 -4.39 -8.55 8.98
N TYR A 3 -4.11 -7.30 9.34
CA TYR A 3 -3.49 -6.34 8.45
C TYR A 3 -1.97 -6.48 8.53
N SER A 4 -1.36 -6.83 7.40
CA SER A 4 0.09 -6.80 7.24
C SER A 4 0.46 -5.69 6.27
N SER A 5 1.37 -4.82 6.70
CA SER A 5 2.10 -3.94 5.81
C SER A 5 3.10 -4.81 5.03
N LEU A 6 2.60 -5.51 4.01
CA LEU A 6 3.43 -6.32 3.13
C LEU A 6 4.57 -5.50 2.50
N SER A 7 4.50 -4.16 2.52
CA SER A 7 5.57 -3.25 2.09
C SER A 7 6.88 -3.32 2.88
N ASP A 8 6.90 -3.81 4.12
CA ASP A 8 8.10 -3.71 4.97
C ASP A 8 9.18 -4.75 4.69
N GLN A 9 8.87 -5.74 3.86
CA GLN A 9 9.87 -6.71 3.37
C GLN A 9 10.70 -6.16 2.19
N PHE A 10 10.54 -4.88 1.84
CA PHE A 10 11.00 -4.34 0.55
C PHE A 10 12.00 -3.17 0.62
N SER A 11 12.59 -2.84 1.78
CA SER A 11 13.57 -1.75 1.84
C SER A 11 15.01 -2.21 1.57
N LYS A 12 15.59 -1.76 0.45
CA LYS A 12 17.04 -1.50 0.41
C LYS A 12 17.32 -0.34 1.36
N PRO A 13 18.30 -0.43 2.27
CA PRO A 13 18.45 0.44 3.45
C PRO A 13 18.74 1.94 3.18
N SER A 14 18.66 2.43 1.94
CA SER A 14 19.15 3.75 1.56
C SER A 14 18.08 4.81 1.27
N LEU A 15 16.79 4.50 1.29
CA LEU A 15 15.74 5.49 1.00
C LEU A 15 14.55 5.28 1.97
N LYS A 16 14.43 6.14 2.99
CA LYS A 16 13.20 6.26 3.79
C LYS A 16 12.07 6.73 2.88
N GLN A 17 11.25 5.81 2.41
CA GLN A 17 10.01 6.09 1.70
C GLN A 17 8.86 5.76 2.64
N GLN A 18 7.95 6.70 2.89
CA GLN A 18 6.71 6.37 3.58
C GLN A 18 5.87 5.47 2.67
N HIS A 19 5.51 4.29 3.15
CA HIS A 19 4.75 3.34 2.36
C HIS A 19 3.25 3.64 2.47
N PRO A 20 2.52 3.63 1.33
CA PRO A 20 1.06 3.71 1.38
C PRO A 20 0.51 2.52 2.16
N VAL A 21 -0.42 2.80 3.06
CA VAL A 21 -1.04 1.84 3.98
C VAL A 21 -2.46 1.61 3.52
N TRP A 22 -2.92 0.35 3.47
CA TRP A 22 -4.27 0.03 3.01
C TRP A 22 -5.34 0.38 4.05
N LEU A 23 -4.95 0.31 5.32
CA LEU A 23 -5.82 0.57 6.46
C LEU A 23 -5.37 1.86 7.13
N SER A 24 -6.28 2.81 7.31
CA SER A 24 -6.04 3.98 8.18
C SER A 24 -6.53 3.65 9.59
N PRO A 25 -6.10 4.39 10.62
CA PRO A 25 -6.67 4.25 11.96
C PRO A 25 -8.19 4.45 11.98
N GLU A 26 -8.72 5.33 11.12
CA GLU A 26 -10.16 5.56 10.99
C GLU A 26 -10.89 4.32 10.41
N THR A 27 -10.36 3.71 9.35
CA THR A 27 -10.99 2.50 8.79
C THR A 27 -10.80 1.28 9.69
N ALA A 28 -9.67 1.18 10.39
CA ALA A 28 -9.46 0.18 11.44
C ALA A 28 -10.51 0.31 12.54
N LYS A 29 -10.77 1.54 13.01
CA LYS A 29 -11.83 1.81 14.00
C LYS A 29 -13.20 1.37 13.49
N ALA A 30 -13.54 1.72 12.25
CA ALA A 30 -14.83 1.34 11.67
C ALA A 30 -15.03 -0.18 11.62
N LEU A 31 -13.98 -0.95 11.33
CA LEU A 31 -14.01 -2.41 11.38
C LEU A 31 -14.17 -2.93 12.81
N ILE A 32 -13.43 -2.37 13.77
CA ILE A 32 -13.54 -2.74 15.19
C ILE A 32 -14.95 -2.47 15.72
N ASP A 33 -15.52 -1.29 15.40
CA ASP A 33 -16.89 -0.92 15.79
C ASP A 33 -17.94 -1.85 15.15
N ALA A 34 -17.65 -2.41 13.98
CA ALA A 34 -18.48 -3.41 13.32
C ALA A 34 -18.32 -4.84 13.90
N GLY A 35 -17.47 -5.02 14.93
CA GLY A 35 -17.27 -6.27 15.65
C GLY A 35 -16.13 -7.15 15.13
N TYR A 36 -15.28 -6.65 14.22
CA TYR A 36 -14.12 -7.39 13.74
C TYR A 36 -12.92 -7.25 14.68
N THR A 37 -12.18 -8.34 14.89
CA THR A 37 -10.82 -8.28 15.43
C THR A 37 -9.88 -7.79 14.35
N VAL A 38 -9.22 -6.65 14.59
CA VAL A 38 -8.23 -6.05 13.70
C VAL A 38 -6.85 -6.15 14.33
N ARG A 39 -5.96 -6.91 13.69
CA ARG A 39 -4.54 -7.00 14.04
C ARG A 39 -3.72 -6.16 13.07
N VAL A 40 -2.78 -5.38 13.56
CA VAL A 40 -1.91 -4.52 12.75
C VAL A 40 -0.45 -4.88 13.05
N GLU A 41 0.30 -5.22 12.02
CA GLU A 41 1.73 -5.48 12.14
C GLU A 41 2.53 -4.19 12.41
N GLU A 42 3.48 -4.27 13.34
CA GLU A 42 4.44 -3.20 13.61
C GLU A 42 5.30 -2.92 12.37
N SER A 43 5.43 -1.63 12.03
CA SER A 43 6.28 -1.18 10.94
C SER A 43 6.89 0.18 11.24
N PRO A 44 8.19 0.37 11.00
CA PRO A 44 8.84 1.67 11.14
C PRO A 44 8.57 2.63 9.97
N ASP A 45 8.13 2.14 8.81
CA ASP A 45 8.07 2.90 7.54
C ASP A 45 6.64 3.25 7.08
N GLN A 46 5.63 3.02 7.93
CA GLN A 46 4.24 3.38 7.67
C GLN A 46 3.97 4.89 7.85
N ILE A 47 3.01 5.41 7.07
CA ILE A 47 2.55 6.81 7.20
C ILE A 47 1.83 7.09 8.51
N TYR A 48 1.13 6.08 9.07
CA TYR A 48 0.47 6.15 10.36
C TYR A 48 1.33 5.46 11.41
N LYS A 49 1.43 6.07 12.59
CA LYS A 49 2.17 5.49 13.71
C LYS A 49 1.38 4.36 14.33
N VAL A 50 2.09 3.36 14.84
CA VAL A 50 1.50 2.21 15.53
C VAL A 50 0.59 2.64 16.71
N ASP A 51 0.94 3.73 17.39
CA ASP A 51 0.17 4.26 18.51
C ASP A 51 -1.20 4.81 18.08
N GLU A 52 -1.35 5.27 16.83
CA GLU A 52 -2.64 5.70 16.28
C GLU A 52 -3.58 4.50 16.11
N PHE A 53 -3.06 3.34 15.72
CA PHE A 53 -3.83 2.09 15.66
C PHE A 53 -4.17 1.55 17.05
N LYS A 54 -3.22 1.60 18.01
CA LYS A 54 -3.49 1.24 19.41
C LYS A 54 -4.61 2.09 20.00
N ALA A 55 -4.61 3.40 19.71
CA ALA A 55 -5.61 4.34 20.23
C ALA A 55 -7.04 4.02 19.76
N VAL A 56 -7.21 3.37 18.60
CA VAL A 56 -8.51 2.94 18.09
C VAL A 56 -8.88 1.51 18.48
N GLY A 57 -8.03 0.82 19.26
CA GLY A 57 -8.28 -0.52 19.78
C GLY A 57 -7.78 -1.67 18.91
N ALA A 58 -6.92 -1.41 17.91
CA ALA A 58 -6.32 -2.48 17.12
C ALA A 58 -5.28 -3.27 17.95
N GLU A 59 -5.22 -4.58 17.75
CA GLU A 59 -4.20 -5.44 18.34
C GLU A 59 -2.90 -5.28 17.56
N ILE A 60 -1.81 -4.94 18.24
CA ILE A 60 -0.51 -4.77 17.58
C ILE A 60 0.29 -6.06 17.68
N VAL A 61 0.76 -6.53 16.53
CA VAL A 61 1.48 -7.80 16.40
C VAL A 61 2.84 -7.59 15.70
N PRO A 62 3.82 -8.49 15.90
CA PRO A 62 5.11 -8.36 15.24
C PRO A 62 5.01 -8.39 13.71
N ALA A 63 5.91 -7.68 13.02
CA ALA A 63 6.04 -7.72 11.57
C ALA A 63 6.23 -9.17 11.07
N GLY A 64 5.51 -9.55 10.01
CA GLY A 64 5.59 -10.90 9.43
C GLY A 64 4.88 -11.99 10.21
N SER A 65 4.17 -11.66 11.30
CA SER A 65 3.40 -12.63 12.08
C SER A 65 2.22 -13.25 11.31
N TRP A 66 1.77 -12.62 10.23
CA TRP A 66 0.70 -13.11 9.35
C TRP A 66 0.90 -14.54 8.85
N VAL A 67 2.14 -15.00 8.70
CA VAL A 67 2.45 -16.37 8.24
C VAL A 67 1.92 -17.43 9.20
N ASN A 68 1.89 -17.11 10.50
CA ASN A 68 1.44 -18.01 11.57
C ASN A 68 0.10 -17.60 12.17
N ALA A 69 -0.63 -16.68 11.51
CA ALA A 69 -1.96 -16.29 11.94
C ALA A 69 -2.93 -17.48 11.85
N PRO A 70 -4.05 -17.45 12.60
CA PRO A 70 -5.14 -18.40 12.39
C PRO A 70 -5.62 -18.40 10.94
N THR A 71 -5.89 -19.56 10.35
CA THR A 71 -6.23 -19.68 8.92
C THR A 71 -7.57 -19.03 8.54
N ASP A 72 -8.42 -18.75 9.51
CA ASP A 72 -9.67 -18.00 9.38
C ASP A 72 -9.45 -16.47 9.37
N ASP A 73 -8.24 -15.99 9.65
CA ASP A 73 -7.90 -14.59 9.42
C ASP A 73 -7.80 -14.26 7.93
N VAL A 74 -8.37 -13.11 7.58
CA VAL A 74 -8.15 -12.46 6.30
C VAL A 74 -6.88 -11.62 6.39
N ILE A 75 -5.91 -11.90 5.53
CA ILE A 75 -4.66 -11.14 5.40
C ILE A 75 -4.87 -10.00 4.41
N LEU A 76 -4.82 -8.76 4.90
CA LEU A 76 -4.97 -7.55 4.10
C LEU A 76 -3.61 -6.88 3.90
N GLY A 77 -3.25 -6.57 2.65
CA GLY A 77 -2.05 -5.83 2.32
C GLY A 77 -2.16 -5.06 0.99
N LEU A 78 -1.18 -4.20 0.69
CA LEU A 78 -1.23 -3.33 -0.49
C LEU A 78 -0.48 -3.89 -1.71
N LYS A 79 0.61 -4.62 -1.52
CA LYS A 79 1.50 -5.06 -2.60
C LYS A 79 1.60 -6.58 -2.66
N GLU A 80 2.26 -7.07 -3.71
CA GLU A 80 2.62 -8.47 -3.88
C GLU A 80 3.41 -9.04 -2.68
N ILE A 81 3.19 -10.31 -2.38
CA ILE A 81 4.02 -11.09 -1.47
C ILE A 81 5.19 -11.63 -2.28
N GLN A 82 6.40 -11.66 -1.72
CA GLN A 82 7.53 -12.25 -2.45
C GLN A 82 7.26 -13.73 -2.74
N ALA A 83 7.57 -14.14 -3.97
CA ALA A 83 7.50 -15.54 -4.40
C ALA A 83 8.70 -16.34 -3.85
N ASP A 84 8.82 -16.39 -2.53
CA ASP A 84 9.86 -17.08 -1.77
C ASP A 84 9.55 -18.57 -1.52
N GLY A 85 8.39 -19.03 -1.98
CA GLY A 85 7.89 -20.39 -1.80
C GLY A 85 7.09 -20.60 -0.51
N THR A 86 6.88 -19.56 0.31
CA THR A 86 6.04 -19.65 1.51
C THR A 86 4.60 -20.06 1.12
N PRO A 87 4.03 -21.14 1.70
CA PRO A 87 2.64 -21.52 1.43
C PRO A 87 1.67 -20.41 1.81
N LEU A 88 0.59 -20.25 1.04
CA LEU A 88 -0.41 -19.20 1.27
C LEU A 88 -1.78 -19.80 1.61
N PRO A 89 -2.01 -20.27 2.86
CA PRO A 89 -3.24 -20.99 3.23
C PRO A 89 -4.42 -20.09 3.62
N HIS A 90 -4.17 -18.81 3.91
CA HIS A 90 -5.20 -17.85 4.34
C HIS A 90 -6.07 -17.34 3.17
N THR A 91 -7.04 -16.49 3.50
CA THR A 91 -7.67 -15.60 2.54
C THR A 91 -6.87 -14.29 2.47
N TYR A 92 -6.48 -13.89 1.27
CA TYR A 92 -5.65 -12.71 1.02
C TYR A 92 -6.41 -11.66 0.21
N ILE A 93 -6.24 -10.39 0.59
CA ILE A 93 -6.73 -9.23 -0.13
C ILE A 93 -5.53 -8.31 -0.39
N HIS A 94 -5.01 -8.29 -1.61
CA HIS A 94 -3.91 -7.41 -2.02
C HIS A 94 -3.84 -7.26 -3.55
N PHE A 95 -2.95 -6.41 -4.04
CA PHE A 95 -2.57 -6.40 -5.46
C PHE A 95 -1.53 -7.49 -5.70
N ALA A 96 -1.94 -8.63 -6.27
CA ALA A 96 -1.03 -9.76 -6.49
C ALA A 96 -0.34 -9.69 -7.86
N HIS A 97 -0.94 -8.98 -8.82
CA HIS A 97 -0.39 -8.83 -10.18
C HIS A 97 -0.12 -10.18 -10.86
N VAL A 98 -1.05 -11.14 -10.73
CA VAL A 98 -0.91 -12.49 -11.30
C VAL A 98 -1.83 -12.77 -12.51
N PHE A 99 -2.86 -11.95 -12.74
CA PHE A 99 -3.87 -12.23 -13.77
C PHE A 99 -3.58 -11.67 -15.17
N LYS A 100 -2.44 -11.01 -15.38
CA LYS A 100 -2.01 -10.49 -16.71
C LYS A 100 -0.74 -11.18 -17.22
N LYS A 101 -0.46 -12.39 -16.74
CA LYS A 101 0.72 -13.21 -17.12
C LYS A 101 2.06 -12.53 -16.85
N GLN A 102 2.16 -11.78 -15.75
CA GLN A 102 3.40 -11.19 -15.29
C GLN A 102 4.44 -12.26 -14.94
N HIS A 103 5.72 -11.92 -14.93
CA HIS A 103 6.75 -12.88 -14.55
C HIS A 103 6.46 -13.49 -13.16
N GLY A 104 6.54 -14.82 -13.03
CA GLY A 104 6.26 -15.54 -11.78
C GLY A 104 4.78 -15.83 -11.48
N TRP A 105 3.84 -15.38 -12.31
CA TRP A 105 2.39 -15.49 -12.03
C TRP A 105 1.90 -16.91 -11.72
N ALA A 106 2.38 -17.92 -12.46
CA ALA A 106 1.95 -19.30 -12.29
C ALA A 106 2.45 -19.87 -10.94
N THR A 107 3.70 -19.58 -10.59
CA THR A 107 4.28 -19.96 -9.31
C THR A 107 3.52 -19.35 -8.14
N GLU A 108 3.17 -18.06 -8.25
CA GLU A 108 2.41 -17.37 -7.21
C GLU A 108 1.01 -17.98 -7.04
N LEU A 109 0.28 -18.23 -8.13
CA LEU A 109 -1.02 -18.90 -8.08
C LEU A 109 -0.94 -20.33 -7.52
N SER A 110 0.12 -21.07 -7.84
CA SER A 110 0.36 -22.41 -7.28
C SER A 110 0.46 -22.38 -5.76
N ARG A 111 1.09 -21.36 -5.15
CA ARG A 111 1.21 -21.25 -3.69
C ARG A 111 -0.15 -21.18 -2.98
N PHE A 112 -1.10 -20.45 -3.56
CA PHE A 112 -2.48 -20.41 -3.05
C PHE A 112 -3.17 -21.76 -3.25
N SER A 113 -3.11 -22.31 -4.48
CA SER A 113 -3.79 -23.55 -4.84
C SER A 113 -3.30 -24.76 -4.03
N GLU A 114 -2.00 -24.87 -3.79
CA GLU A 114 -1.40 -25.99 -3.07
C GLU A 114 -1.66 -25.91 -1.55
N ALA A 115 -1.79 -24.70 -1.01
CA ALA A 115 -2.06 -24.46 0.40
C ALA A 115 -3.56 -24.37 0.74
N GLY A 116 -4.45 -24.37 -0.27
CA GLY A 116 -5.89 -24.21 -0.09
C GLY A 116 -6.34 -22.78 0.24
N GLY A 117 -5.49 -21.78 -0.02
CA GLY A 117 -5.81 -20.38 0.23
C GLY A 117 -6.59 -19.71 -0.89
N PHE A 118 -7.03 -18.48 -0.60
CA PHE A 118 -7.85 -17.67 -1.51
C PHE A 118 -7.21 -16.30 -1.74
N LEU A 119 -7.37 -15.78 -2.96
CA LEU A 119 -6.95 -14.44 -3.33
C LEU A 119 -8.14 -13.63 -3.85
N TYR A 120 -8.44 -12.52 -3.19
CA TYR A 120 -9.30 -11.45 -3.69
C TYR A 120 -8.42 -10.30 -4.17
N ASP A 121 -8.08 -10.29 -5.46
CA ASP A 121 -7.19 -9.29 -6.04
C ASP A 121 -7.90 -7.93 -6.18
N LEU A 122 -7.35 -6.92 -5.50
CA LEU A 122 -7.88 -5.55 -5.45
C LEU A 122 -7.90 -4.86 -6.81
N GLU A 123 -7.05 -5.27 -7.76
CA GLU A 123 -7.04 -4.73 -9.11
C GLU A 123 -8.37 -4.99 -9.83
N PHE A 124 -9.07 -6.06 -9.46
CA PHE A 124 -10.29 -6.55 -10.11
C PHE A 124 -11.55 -6.42 -9.25
N LEU A 125 -11.44 -5.83 -8.06
CA LEU A 125 -12.59 -5.57 -7.20
C LEU A 125 -13.46 -4.45 -7.79
N THR A 126 -14.69 -4.79 -8.15
CA THR A 126 -15.66 -3.90 -8.82
C THR A 126 -16.99 -3.87 -8.07
N ASP A 127 -17.72 -2.77 -8.23
CA ASP A 127 -19.11 -2.68 -7.79
C ASP A 127 -20.07 -3.34 -8.79
N GLU A 128 -21.38 -3.30 -8.49
CA GLU A 128 -22.44 -3.89 -9.32
C GLU A 128 -22.50 -3.30 -10.74
N THR A 129 -21.92 -2.11 -10.96
CA THR A 129 -21.85 -1.46 -12.28
C THR A 129 -20.60 -1.82 -13.07
N GLY A 130 -19.69 -2.62 -12.48
CA GLY A 130 -18.40 -2.97 -13.06
C GLY A 130 -17.33 -1.91 -12.86
N ARG A 131 -17.58 -0.87 -12.05
CA ARG A 131 -16.60 0.17 -11.74
C ARG A 131 -15.69 -0.30 -10.61
N ARG A 132 -14.38 -0.07 -10.75
CA ARG A 132 -13.40 -0.41 -9.71
C ARG A 132 -13.64 0.38 -8.42
N VAL A 133 -13.67 -0.32 -7.29
CA VAL A 133 -13.90 0.29 -5.97
C VAL A 133 -12.64 0.89 -5.36
N ALA A 134 -11.47 0.32 -5.68
CA ALA A 134 -10.17 0.77 -5.19
C ALA A 134 -9.27 1.17 -6.36
N ALA A 135 -8.99 2.48 -6.48
CA ALA A 135 -8.10 3.03 -7.50
C ALA A 135 -7.37 4.28 -7.00
N PHE A 136 -6.10 4.41 -7.38
CA PHE A 136 -5.22 5.53 -6.99
C PHE A 136 -5.16 6.67 -8.02
N GLY A 137 -6.06 6.65 -9.01
CA GLY A 137 -5.96 7.49 -10.22
C GLY A 137 -5.96 8.99 -9.96
N TYR A 138 -6.77 9.47 -9.01
CA TYR A 138 -6.84 10.89 -8.66
C TYR A 138 -5.49 11.41 -8.15
N TRP A 139 -4.92 10.74 -7.14
CA TRP A 139 -3.65 11.15 -6.53
C TRP A 139 -2.46 10.96 -7.47
N ALA A 140 -2.47 9.93 -8.32
CA ALA A 140 -1.48 9.75 -9.37
C ALA A 140 -1.50 10.93 -10.36
N GLY A 141 -2.68 11.35 -10.81
CA GLY A 141 -2.84 12.52 -11.67
C GLY A 141 -2.39 13.81 -10.97
N TYR A 142 -2.82 14.01 -9.72
CA TYR A 142 -2.48 15.18 -8.91
C TYR A 142 -0.96 15.36 -8.76
N ALA A 143 -0.27 14.30 -8.30
CA ALA A 143 1.18 14.33 -8.12
C ALA A 143 1.91 14.48 -9.47
N GLY A 144 1.44 13.78 -10.51
CA GLY A 144 2.01 13.88 -11.86
C GLY A 144 1.92 15.29 -12.44
N THR A 145 0.77 15.96 -12.30
CA THR A 145 0.58 17.34 -12.76
C THR A 145 1.48 18.31 -11.98
N ALA A 146 1.55 18.18 -10.66
CA ALA A 146 2.42 19.03 -9.85
C ALA A 146 3.90 18.90 -10.27
N LEU A 147 4.38 17.67 -10.46
CA LEU A 147 5.74 17.39 -10.93
C LEU A 147 6.00 17.96 -12.33
N ALA A 148 5.05 17.79 -13.25
CA ALA A 148 5.17 18.32 -14.61
C ALA A 148 5.28 19.85 -14.62
N LEU A 149 4.46 20.54 -13.83
CA LEU A 149 4.49 22.00 -13.71
C LEU A 149 5.81 22.49 -13.10
N LEU A 150 6.29 21.85 -12.03
CA LEU A 150 7.59 22.17 -11.42
C LEU A 150 8.74 21.98 -12.42
N SER A 151 8.72 20.87 -13.18
CA SER A 151 9.75 20.59 -14.17
C SER A 151 9.74 21.59 -15.31
N TRP A 152 8.55 21.93 -15.81
CA TRP A 152 8.39 22.94 -16.86
C TRP A 152 8.88 24.32 -16.41
N ALA A 153 8.50 24.78 -15.22
CA ALA A 153 8.96 26.06 -14.70
C ALA A 153 10.48 26.08 -14.47
N HIS A 154 11.07 25.00 -13.92
CA HIS A 154 12.52 24.88 -13.76
C HIS A 154 13.27 25.02 -15.09
N GLN A 155 12.78 24.38 -16.16
CA GLN A 155 13.41 24.48 -17.49
C GLN A 155 13.39 25.91 -18.05
N LEU A 156 12.36 26.70 -17.76
CA LEU A 156 12.26 28.10 -18.19
C LEU A 156 13.10 29.04 -17.33
N LEU A 157 13.10 28.86 -16.02
CA LEU A 157 13.76 29.74 -15.06
C LEU A 157 15.27 29.44 -14.92
N HIS A 158 15.68 28.21 -15.20
CA HIS A 158 17.06 27.73 -15.03
C HIS A 158 17.58 27.00 -16.28
N PRO A 159 17.71 27.69 -17.42
CA PRO A 159 18.15 27.06 -18.67
C PRO A 159 19.54 26.43 -18.53
N GLY A 160 19.66 25.16 -18.93
CA GLY A 160 20.91 24.40 -18.88
C GLY A 160 21.28 23.82 -17.51
N VAL A 161 20.45 24.02 -16.48
CA VAL A 161 20.66 23.44 -15.14
C VAL A 161 19.74 22.24 -14.95
N PRO A 162 20.26 21.03 -14.68
CA PRO A 162 19.42 19.87 -14.37
C PRO A 162 18.56 20.10 -13.12
N GLN A 163 17.31 19.63 -13.15
CA GLN A 163 16.44 19.66 -11.99
C GLN A 163 16.90 18.63 -10.96
N GLY A 164 16.99 19.05 -9.70
CA GLY A 164 17.29 18.15 -8.58
C GLY A 164 16.12 17.21 -8.24
N PRO A 165 16.32 16.26 -7.30
CA PRO A 165 15.25 15.41 -6.83
C PRO A 165 14.12 16.23 -6.18
N VAL A 166 12.87 15.83 -6.41
CA VAL A 166 11.72 16.47 -5.79
C VAL A 166 11.58 15.97 -4.35
N PRO A 167 11.44 16.86 -3.35
CA PRO A 167 11.32 16.45 -1.96
C PRO A 167 9.99 15.73 -1.68
N ILE A 168 9.94 15.02 -0.56
CA ILE A 168 8.71 14.40 -0.05
C ILE A 168 7.89 15.49 0.66
N PHE A 169 6.56 15.43 0.52
CA PHE A 169 5.64 16.36 1.17
C PHE A 169 4.69 15.61 2.10
N ASP A 170 4.46 16.16 3.29
CA ASP A 170 3.55 15.58 4.28
C ASP A 170 2.06 15.78 3.91
N SER A 171 1.76 16.66 2.94
CA SER A 171 0.38 16.91 2.51
C SER A 171 0.28 17.38 1.06
N ALA A 172 -0.90 17.16 0.47
CA ALA A 172 -1.25 17.69 -0.85
C ALA A 172 -1.17 19.22 -0.91
N SER A 173 -1.53 19.91 0.19
CA SER A 173 -1.46 21.37 0.29
C SER A 173 -0.01 21.87 0.26
N ALA A 174 0.92 21.19 0.93
CA ALA A 174 2.34 21.54 0.88
C ALA A 174 2.90 21.43 -0.54
N LEU A 175 2.58 20.36 -1.26
CA LEU A 175 2.95 20.20 -2.67
C LEU A 175 2.37 21.34 -3.54
N THR A 176 1.09 21.68 -3.37
CA THR A 176 0.46 22.78 -4.12
C THR A 176 1.10 24.12 -3.84
N ASN A 177 1.45 24.41 -2.59
CA ASN A 177 2.10 25.66 -2.22
C ASN A 177 3.50 25.76 -2.84
N LEU A 178 4.23 24.65 -2.96
CA LEU A 178 5.49 24.62 -3.70
C LEU A 178 5.26 24.95 -5.18
N VAL A 179 4.30 24.29 -5.83
CA VAL A 179 3.98 24.56 -7.25
C VAL A 179 3.68 26.05 -7.45
N LYS A 180 2.81 26.63 -6.61
CA LYS A 180 2.42 28.05 -6.69
C LYS A 180 3.56 29.05 -6.44
N SER A 181 4.63 28.63 -5.78
CA SER A 181 5.78 29.52 -5.49
C SER A 181 6.89 29.43 -6.54
N ASN A 182 6.83 28.44 -7.44
CA ASN A 182 7.86 28.18 -8.44
C ASN A 182 7.34 28.27 -9.88
N VAL A 183 6.02 28.41 -10.08
CA VAL A 183 5.34 28.65 -11.36
C VAL A 183 4.75 30.06 -11.31
#